data_AF-A0A182ZZQ1-F1
#
_entry.id   AF-A0A182ZZQ1-F1
#
_cell.length_a   1.000
_cell.length_b   1.000
_cell.length_c   1.000
_cell.angle_alpha   90.00
_cell.angle_beta   90.00
_cell.angle_gamma   90.00
#
_symmetry.space_group_name_H-M   'P 1'
#
loop_
_entity.id
_entity.type
_entity.pdbx_description
1 polymer ?
#
loop_
_entity_poly.entity_id
_entity_poly.type
_entity_poly.pdbx_seq_one_letter_code
_entity_poly.pdbx_strand_id
1 'polypeptide(L)' 'MVAFQRMSQSGVYLTTCESALLTILCGSTHPNFKEVQKLIMKPSPDSGLLSGLGPLNPFTQTGPKP' A
#
# COMPACT_ATOMS: atom_id res chain seq x y z
N MET A 1 9.54 14.80 -2.62
CA MET A 1 8.63 14.20 -1.62
C MET A 1 8.90 14.79 -0.22
N VAL A 2 8.63 16.09 0.01
CA VAL A 2 9.13 16.80 1.20
C VAL A 2 8.28 16.54 2.46
N ALA A 3 6.95 16.48 2.32
CA ALA A 3 6.06 16.28 3.45
C ALA A 3 6.25 14.92 4.13
N PHE A 4 6.35 13.83 3.37
CA PHE A 4 6.61 12.49 3.90
C PHE A 4 7.96 12.38 4.62
N GLN A 5 8.99 13.04 4.10
CA GLN A 5 10.30 13.10 4.76
C GLN A 5 10.22 13.85 6.10
N ARG A 6 9.48 14.97 6.16
CA ARG A 6 9.24 15.70 7.42
C ARG A 6 8.46 14.84 8.42
N MET A 7 7.42 14.14 7.97
CA MET A 7 6.66 13.23 8.83
C MET A 7 7.56 12.12 9.40
N SER A 8 8.42 11.51 8.57
CA SER A 8 9.36 10.48 9.03
C SER A 8 10.38 11.04 10.03
N GLN A 9 10.92 12.25 9.80
CA GLN A 9 11.82 12.92 10.75
C GLN A 9 11.14 13.22 12.11
N SER A 10 9.83 13.45 12.11
CA SER A 10 9.03 13.60 13.33
C SER A 10 8.70 12.27 14.02
N GLY A 11 9.19 11.13 13.52
CA GLY A 11 8.94 9.81 14.09
C GLY A 11 7.61 9.17 13.66
N VAL A 12 6.96 9.69 12.61
CA VAL A 12 5.72 9.10 12.09
C VAL A 12 6.02 7.81 11.34
N TYR A 13 5.23 6.77 11.62
CA TYR A 13 5.27 5.52 10.88
C TYR A 13 4.52 5.65 9.54
N LEU A 14 5.27 5.78 8.46
CA LEU A 14 4.71 5.89 7.11
C LEU A 14 4.46 4.49 6.51
N THR A 15 3.22 4.19 6.17
CA THR A 15 2.78 2.88 5.67
C THR A 15 1.68 3.04 4.62
N THR A 16 1.34 1.97 3.89
CA THR A 16 0.17 1.93 2.99
C THR A 16 -1.09 1.47 3.73
N CYS A 17 -2.26 1.69 3.13
CA CYS A 17 -3.54 1.27 3.71
C CYS A 17 -3.64 -0.26 3.87
N GLU A 18 -3.13 -1.05 2.93
CA GLU A 18 -3.15 -2.52 3.03
C GLU A 18 -2.29 -3.00 4.19
N SER A 19 -1.08 -2.45 4.33
CA SER A 19 -0.16 -2.78 5.41
C SER A 19 -0.72 -2.36 6.78
N ALA A 20 -1.37 -1.19 6.85
CA ALA A 20 -2.04 -0.74 8.07
C ALA A 20 -3.19 -1.68 8.48
N LEU A 21 -4.05 -2.07 7.53
CA LEU A 21 -5.15 -3.01 7.80
C LEU A 21 -4.65 -4.37 8.29
N LEU A 22 -3.63 -4.93 7.62
CA LEU A 22 -3.05 -6.23 8.00
C LEU A 22 -2.35 -6.19 9.36
N THR A 23 -1.71 -5.06 9.70
CA THR A 23 -1.09 -4.84 11.02
C THR A 23 -2.14 -4.85 12.12
N ILE A 24 -3.29 -4.19 11.89
CA ILE A 24 -4.40 -4.13 12.86
C ILE A 24 -5.05 -5.50 13.06
N LEU A 25 -5.22 -6.27 11.97
CA LEU A 25 -5.83 -7.61 12.02
C LEU A 25 -4.95 -8.67 12.69
N CYS A 26 -3.64 -8.43 12.77
CA CYS A 26 -2.67 -9.40 13.28
C CYS A 26 -2.73 -10.78 12.57
N GLY A 27 -3.08 -10.77 11.28
CA GLY A 27 -3.03 -11.96 10.41
C GLY A 27 -4.37 -12.65 10.12
N SER A 28 -4.28 -13.87 9.61
CA SER A 28 -5.39 -14.63 9.02
C SER A 28 -6.29 -15.37 10.02
N THR A 29 -5.89 -15.39 11.31
CA THR A 29 -6.66 -16.05 12.38
C THR A 29 -7.82 -15.17 12.86
N HIS A 30 -7.85 -13.89 12.47
CA HIS A 30 -8.91 -12.98 12.87
C HIS A 30 -10.26 -13.38 12.23
N PRO A 31 -11.37 -13.41 12.99
CA PRO A 31 -12.68 -13.84 12.47
C PRO A 31 -13.14 -13.02 11.26
N ASN A 32 -12.80 -11.73 11.21
CA ASN A 32 -13.17 -10.82 10.12
C ASN A 32 -12.11 -10.74 9.01
N PHE A 33 -11.07 -11.58 9.04
CA PHE A 33 -9.98 -11.54 8.05
C PHE A 33 -10.51 -11.67 6.62
N LYS A 34 -11.48 -12.56 6.38
CA LYS A 34 -12.07 -12.77 5.05
C LYS A 34 -12.80 -11.53 4.51
N GLU A 35 -13.38 -10.71 5.37
CA GLU A 35 -14.06 -9.48 4.95
C GLU A 35 -13.04 -8.41 4.57
N VAL A 36 -12.01 -8.22 5.40
CA VAL A 36 -10.96 -7.23 5.09
C VAL A 36 -10.07 -7.69 3.92
N GLN A 37 -9.86 -8.99 3.76
CA GLN A 37 -9.16 -9.56 2.60
C GLN A 37 -9.83 -9.13 1.29
N LYS A 38 -11.17 -9.07 1.24
CA LYS A 38 -11.90 -8.60 0.05
C LYS A 38 -11.60 -7.13 -0.28
N LEU A 39 -11.33 -6.30 0.74
CA LEU A 39 -10.98 -4.88 0.55
C LEU A 39 -9.59 -4.71 -0.06
N ILE A 40 -8.62 -5.51 0.37
CA ILE A 40 -7.22 -5.44 -0.12
C ILE A 40 -6.96 -6.27 -1.39
N MET A 41 -7.91 -7.12 -1.80
CA MET A 41 -7.80 -7.93 -3.02
C MET A 41 -7.75 -7.08 -4.29
N LYS A 42 -8.37 -5.90 -4.27
CA LYS A 42 -8.23 -4.91 -5.33
C LYS A 42 -7.07 -3.98 -4.95
N PRO A 43 -6.02 -3.87 -5.78
CA PRO A 43 -4.93 -2.95 -5.50
C PRO A 43 -5.45 -1.51 -5.47
N SER A 44 -4.92 -0.72 -4.54
CA SER A 44 -5.17 0.72 -4.51
C SER A 44 -4.69 1.39 -5.81
N PRO A 45 -5.35 2.48 -6.25
CA PRO A 45 -4.90 3.23 -7.42
C PRO A 45 -3.43 3.67 -7.29
N ASP A 46 -2.69 3.68 -8.39
CA ASP A 46 -1.32 4.16 -8.39
C ASP A 46 -1.29 5.64 -8.00
N SER A 47 -0.55 5.92 -6.94
CA SER A 47 -0.37 7.26 -6.38
C SER A 47 0.92 7.93 -6.88
N GLY A 48 1.68 7.26 -7.76
CA GLY A 48 2.94 7.77 -8.28
C GLY A 48 4.08 7.78 -7.25
N LEU A 49 3.88 7.15 -6.09
CA LEU A 49 4.88 7.06 -5.02
C LEU A 49 6.14 6.32 -5.50
N LEU A 50 5.98 5.37 -6.42
CA LEU A 50 7.06 4.57 -6.98
C LEU A 50 7.59 5.11 -8.32
N SER A 51 7.08 6.23 -8.84
CA SER A 51 7.49 6.76 -10.16
C SER A 51 8.98 7.13 -10.26
N GLY A 52 9.68 7.29 -9.13
CA GLY A 52 11.14 7.47 -9.08
C GLY A 52 11.97 6.18 -9.18
N LEU A 53 11.35 5.00 -9.09
CA LEU A 53 12.00 3.68 -9.13
C LEU A 53 12.08 3.05 -10.54
N GLY A 54 11.85 3.85 -11.60
CA GLY A 54 12.18 3.48 -12.98
C GLY A 54 11.66 2.09 -13.45
N PRO A 55 12.29 1.49 -14.49
CA PRO A 55 11.81 0.26 -15.13
C PRO A 55 11.95 -1.02 -14.28
N LEU A 56 12.29 -0.90 -12.99
CA LEU A 56 12.47 -2.05 -12.09
C LEU A 56 11.29 -2.24 -11.12
N ASN A 57 10.16 -1.55 -11.35
CA ASN A 57 8.97 -1.70 -10.53
C ASN A 57 8.10 -2.87 -11.04
N PRO A 58 8.10 -4.05 -10.38
CA PRO A 58 7.24 -5.18 -10.75
C PRO A 58 5.75 -4.93 -10.45
N PHE A 59 5.42 -3.76 -9.87
CA PHE A 59 4.08 -3.41 -9.41
C PHE A 59 3.33 -2.44 -10.33
N THR A 60 3.95 -1.95 -11.42
CA THR A 60 3.22 -1.19 -12.44
C THR A 60 2.51 -2.17 -13.38
N GLN A 61 1.24 -2.51 -13.09
CA GLN A 61 0.36 -3.09 -14.11
C GLN A 61 0.02 -2.01 -15.14
N THR A 62 0.92 -1.76 -16.10
CA THR A 62 0.53 -1.14 -17.38
C THR A 62 -0.06 -2.23 -18.25
N GLY A 63 -1.28 -2.66 -17.92
CA GLY A 63 -2.12 -3.37 -18.88
C GLY A 63 -2.66 -2.35 -19.89
N PRO A 64 -2.53 -2.57 -21.21
CA PRO A 64 -3.23 -1.76 -22.18
C PRO A 64 -4.73 -2.05 -22.07
N LYS A 65 -5.56 -1.02 -22.13
CA LYS A 65 -7.01 -1.19 -22.30
C LYS A 65 -7.59 0.06 -22.95
N PRO A 66 -8.56 -0.12 -23.86
CA PRO A 66 -8.46 -0.71 -25.19
C PRO A 66 -7.80 0.21 -26.23
#